data_AF-A0A956INM7-F1
#
_entry.id   AF-A0A956INM7-F1
#
_cell.length_a   1.000
_cell.length_b   1.000
_cell.length_c   1.000
_cell.angle_alpha   90.00
_cell.angle_beta   90.00
_cell.angle_gamma   90.00
#
_symmetry.space_group_name_H-M   'P 1'
#
loop_
_entity.id
_entity.type
_entity.pdbx_description
1 polymer ?
#
loop_
_entity_poly.entity_id
_entity_poly.type
_entity_poly.pdbx_seq_one_letter_code
_entity_poly.pdbx_strand_id
1 'polypeptide(L)'
;MTGGFSDVDARDFAEGIRRMGALTRENDIVVLDVCYDIPLPKPMHRKLIADAVESIPDKSHVAGHALVSNSTVAQGVLTAINWFVKPDFPEKVFGDPAAALA
;
A
#
# COMPACT_ATOMS: atom_id res chain seq x y z
N MET A 1 18.07 -15.83 -9.64
CA MET A 1 17.15 -16.66 -8.82
C MET A 1 16.25 -15.70 -8.06
N THR A 2 15.07 -15.41 -8.61
CA THR A 2 14.08 -14.56 -7.94
C THR A 2 13.38 -15.41 -6.89
N GLY A 3 13.68 -15.15 -5.61
CA GLY A 3 12.89 -15.71 -4.50
C GLY A 3 11.47 -15.23 -4.65
N GLY A 4 10.52 -16.14 -4.87
CA GLY A 4 9.11 -15.80 -5.00
C GLY A 4 8.51 -15.41 -3.64
N PHE A 5 7.43 -14.62 -3.67
CA PHE A 5 6.62 -14.31 -2.49
C PHE A 5 5.99 -15.60 -1.94
N SER A 6 6.47 -16.03 -0.77
CA SER A 6 6.07 -17.29 -0.14
C SER A 6 4.78 -17.15 0.67
N ASP A 7 4.23 -18.30 1.09
CA ASP A 7 3.06 -18.32 1.97
C ASP A 7 3.38 -17.73 3.36
N VAL A 8 4.64 -17.81 3.80
CA VAL A 8 5.11 -17.20 5.05
C VAL A 8 5.15 -15.68 4.89
N ASP A 9 5.74 -15.19 3.79
CA ASP A 9 5.79 -13.75 3.49
C ASP A 9 4.39 -13.14 3.42
N ALA A 10 3.43 -13.86 2.83
CA ALA A 10 2.03 -13.42 2.77
C ALA A 10 1.40 -13.28 4.16
N ARG A 11 1.67 -14.21 5.07
CA ARG A 11 1.15 -14.17 6.46
C ARG A 11 1.78 -13.04 7.25
N ASP A 12 3.09 -12.90 7.17
CA ASP A 12 3.83 -11.85 7.87
C ASP A 12 3.40 -10.47 7.37
N PHE A 13 3.19 -10.33 6.06
CA PHE A 13 2.68 -9.09 5.47
C PHE A 13 1.26 -8.76 5.92
N ALA A 14 0.35 -9.74 5.93
CA ALA A 14 -1.01 -9.54 6.43
C ALA A 14 -1.04 -9.17 7.92
N GLU A 15 -0.17 -9.77 8.73
CA GLU A 15 -0.03 -9.40 10.14
C GLU A 15 0.56 -7.99 10.31
N GLY A 16 1.52 -7.61 9.46
CA GLY A 16 2.03 -6.24 9.37
C GLY A 16 0.93 -5.22 9.08
N ILE A 17 0.02 -5.52 8.14
CA ILE A 17 -1.13 -4.66 7.83
C ILE A 17 -2.03 -4.48 9.05
N ARG A 18 -2.35 -5.56 9.78
CA ARG A 18 -3.19 -5.46 10.99
C ARG A 18 -2.52 -4.61 12.07
N ARG A 19 -1.22 -4.82 12.29
CA ARG A 19 -0.44 -4.02 13.24
C ARG A 19 -0.40 -2.56 12.85
N MET A 20 -0.18 -2.27 11.58
CA MET A 20 -0.23 -0.90 11.05
C MET A 20 -1.59 -0.27 11.33
N GLY A 21 -2.69 -0.94 10.97
CA GLY A 21 -4.04 -0.44 11.24
C GLY A 21 -4.35 -0.23 12.73
N ALA A 22 -3.76 -1.03 13.63
CA ALA A 22 -3.90 -0.85 15.07
C ALA A 22 -3.06 0.32 15.63
N LEU A 23 -2.01 0.73 14.91
CA LEU A 23 -1.11 1.81 15.30
C LEU A 23 -1.48 3.15 14.67
N THR A 24 -2.22 3.15 13.56
CA THR A 24 -2.69 4.36 12.88
C THR A 24 -3.54 5.23 13.79
N ARG A 25 -3.15 6.49 13.94
CA ARG A 25 -3.88 7.51 14.69
C ARG A 25 -4.48 8.54 13.75
N GLU A 26 -5.39 9.34 14.31
CA GLU A 26 -6.00 10.46 13.61
C GLU A 26 -4.93 11.44 13.11
N ASN A 27 -4.98 11.76 11.82
CA ASN A 27 -4.04 12.63 11.09
C ASN A 27 -2.69 12.00 10.69
N ASP A 28 -2.51 10.69 10.84
CA ASP A 28 -1.32 10.03 10.32
C ASP A 28 -1.35 9.96 8.77
N ILE A 29 -0.17 10.07 8.16
CA ILE A 29 0.05 9.85 6.72
C ILE A 29 0.70 8.47 6.56
N VAL A 30 0.10 7.62 5.72
CA VAL A 30 0.67 6.31 5.38
C VAL A 30 1.47 6.43 4.08
N VAL A 31 2.75 6.07 4.14
CA VAL A 31 3.64 6.04 2.98
C VAL A 31 3.89 4.59 2.58
N LEU A 32 3.50 4.22 1.36
CA LEU A 32 3.82 2.92 0.78
C LEU A 32 4.93 3.08 -0.27
N ASP A 33 6.10 2.56 0.07
CA ASP A 33 7.22 2.46 -0.85
C ASP A 33 7.16 1.15 -1.64
N VAL A 34 6.83 1.26 -2.92
CA VAL A 34 6.77 0.14 -3.87
C VAL A 34 7.88 0.23 -4.93
N CYS A 35 9.01 0.85 -4.61
CA CYS A 35 10.19 0.92 -5.49
C CYS A 35 10.95 -0.40 -5.64
N TYR A 36 10.40 -1.51 -5.16
CA TYR A 36 11.02 -2.82 -5.16
C TYR A 36 10.37 -3.72 -6.21
N ASP A 37 11.18 -4.59 -6.82
CA ASP A 37 10.71 -5.58 -7.79
C ASP A 37 10.01 -6.72 -7.03
N ILE A 38 8.75 -6.49 -6.64
CA ILE A 38 7.97 -7.42 -5.82
C ILE A 38 7.20 -8.37 -6.74
N PRO A 39 7.42 -9.70 -6.67
CA PRO A 39 6.63 -10.64 -7.45
C PRO A 39 5.15 -10.56 -7.06
N LEU A 40 4.27 -10.59 -8.07
CA LEU A 40 2.83 -10.51 -7.87
C LEU A 40 2.32 -11.62 -6.93
N PRO A 41 1.56 -11.30 -5.87
CA PRO A 41 1.02 -12.31 -4.97
C PRO A 41 0.04 -13.25 -5.69
N LYS A 42 0.02 -14.52 -5.27
CA LYS A 42 -0.96 -15.50 -5.78
C LYS A 42 -2.38 -15.11 -5.36
N PRO A 43 -3.44 -15.60 -6.04
CA PRO A 43 -4.82 -15.29 -5.68
C PRO A 43 -5.15 -15.51 -4.20
N MET A 44 -4.66 -16.59 -3.60
CA MET A 44 -4.86 -16.88 -2.17
C MET A 44 -4.17 -15.86 -1.25
N HIS A 45 -2.96 -15.40 -1.62
CA HIS A 45 -2.25 -14.35 -0.88
C HIS A 45 -3.00 -13.01 -0.95
N ARG A 46 -3.50 -12.65 -2.14
CA ARG A 46 -4.32 -11.44 -2.31
C ARG A 46 -5.56 -11.45 -1.43
N LYS A 47 -6.23 -12.61 -1.32
CA LYS A 47 -7.38 -12.76 -0.42
C LYS A 47 -6.98 -12.56 1.04
N LEU A 48 -5.90 -13.20 1.49
CA LEU A 48 -5.41 -13.07 2.86
C LEU A 48 -5.08 -11.61 3.22
N ILE A 49 -4.48 -10.87 2.28
CA ILE A 49 -4.16 -9.45 2.41
C ILE A 49 -5.44 -8.61 2.48
N ALA A 50 -6.41 -8.86 1.59
CA ALA A 50 -7.69 -8.16 1.59
C ALA A 50 -8.47 -8.37 2.90
N ASP A 51 -8.56 -9.62 3.37
CA ASP A 51 -9.23 -9.97 4.63
C ASP A 51 -8.55 -9.24 5.82
N ALA A 52 -7.23 -9.06 5.80
CA ALA A 52 -6.51 -8.28 6.82
C ALA A 52 -6.86 -6.78 6.78
N VAL A 53 -6.94 -6.18 5.59
CA VAL A 53 -7.36 -4.78 5.43
C VAL A 53 -8.80 -4.57 5.88
N GLU A 54 -9.71 -5.51 5.57
CA GLU A 54 -11.11 -5.46 6.01
C GLU A 54 -11.27 -5.54 7.53
N SER A 55 -10.33 -6.20 8.23
CA SER A 55 -10.36 -6.31 9.69
C SER A 55 -9.97 -5.05 10.45
N ILE A 56 -9.51 -3.99 9.78
CA ILE A 56 -9.12 -2.73 10.41
C ILE A 56 -10.38 -1.95 10.82
N PRO A 57 -10.60 -1.69 12.13
CA PRO A 57 -11.88 -1.20 12.65
C PRO A 57 -12.21 0.24 12.29
N ASP A 58 -11.22 1.09 12.06
CA ASP A 58 -11.43 2.46 11.59
C ASP A 58 -10.36 2.89 10.60
N LYS A 59 -10.76 3.02 9.33
CA LYS A 59 -9.88 3.47 8.23
C LYS A 59 -9.93 4.98 8.03
N SER A 60 -10.86 5.68 8.71
CA SER A 60 -11.09 7.12 8.53
C SER A 60 -10.03 7.99 9.21
N HIS A 61 -9.20 7.40 10.05
CA HIS A 61 -8.11 8.09 10.76
C HIS A 61 -6.95 8.52 9.84
N VAL A 62 -6.86 7.93 8.64
CA VAL A 62 -5.80 8.23 7.68
C VAL A 62 -6.09 9.54 6.96
N ALA A 63 -5.23 10.55 7.15
CA ALA A 63 -5.39 11.85 6.49
C ALA A 63 -5.06 11.81 4.98
N GLY A 64 -4.29 10.81 4.55
CA GLY A 64 -3.96 10.59 3.15
C GLY A 64 -2.92 9.48 2.93
N HIS A 65 -2.79 9.06 1.68
CA HIS A 65 -1.81 8.07 1.22
C HIS A 65 -0.78 8.69 0.30
N ALA A 66 0.46 8.23 0.46
CA ALA A 66 1.53 8.45 -0.50
C ALA A 66 1.98 7.12 -1.11
N LEU A 67 1.96 7.01 -2.44
CA LEU A 67 2.51 5.88 -3.18
C LEU A 67 3.83 6.29 -3.81
N VAL A 68 4.90 5.55 -3.54
CA VAL A 68 6.22 5.80 -4.12
C VAL A 68 6.58 4.68 -5.08
N SER A 69 6.88 4.99 -6.33
CA SER A 69 7.35 4.02 -7.31
C SER A 69 8.54 4.57 -8.08
N ASN A 70 9.54 3.73 -8.35
CA ASN A 70 10.68 4.07 -9.21
C ASN A 70 10.38 3.92 -10.72
N SER A 71 9.16 3.50 -11.09
CA SER A 71 8.74 3.35 -12.48
C SER A 71 7.87 4.53 -12.92
N THR A 72 8.39 5.38 -13.81
CA THR A 72 7.64 6.52 -14.37
C THR A 72 6.34 6.09 -15.05
N VAL A 73 6.32 4.91 -15.68
CA VAL A 73 5.11 4.35 -16.29
C VAL A 73 4.08 3.97 -15.23
N ALA A 74 4.51 3.29 -14.15
CA ALA A 74 3.62 2.93 -13.05
C ALA A 74 3.06 4.18 -12.36
N GLN A 75 3.90 5.20 -12.14
CA GLN A 75 3.47 6.48 -11.59
C GLN A 75 2.36 7.13 -12.43
N GLY A 76 2.53 7.15 -13.77
CA GLY A 76 1.54 7.68 -14.70
C GLY A 76 0.23 6.90 -14.67
N VAL A 77 0.28 5.57 -14.64
CA VAL A 77 -0.91 4.71 -14.54
C VAL A 77 -1.65 4.92 -13.23
N LEU A 78 -0.95 4.93 -12.09
CA LEU A 78 -1.57 5.16 -10.78
C LEU A 78 -2.21 6.56 -10.69
N THR A 79 -1.51 7.58 -11.20
CA THR A 79 -2.05 8.94 -11.29
C THR A 79 -3.34 8.97 -12.13
N ALA A 80 -3.36 8.28 -13.27
CA ALA A 80 -4.55 8.19 -14.11
C ALA A 80 -5.70 7.46 -13.42
N ILE A 81 -5.44 6.35 -12.70
CA ILE A 81 -6.45 5.64 -11.92
C ILE A 81 -7.10 6.58 -10.89
N ASN A 82 -6.32 7.41 -10.22
CA ASN A 82 -6.81 8.39 -9.24
C ASN A 82 -7.68 9.50 -9.85
N TRP A 83 -7.69 9.67 -11.18
CA TRP A 83 -8.64 10.56 -11.85
C TRP A 83 -10.00 9.89 -12.11
N PHE A 84 -10.02 8.57 -12.26
CA PHE A 84 -11.24 7.81 -12.53
C PHE A 84 -11.90 7.29 -11.25
N VAL A 85 -11.11 6.92 -10.26
CA VAL A 85 -11.57 6.39 -8.97
C VAL A 85 -11.39 7.47 -7.93
N LYS A 86 -12.47 7.80 -7.21
CA LYS A 86 -12.36 8.67 -6.04
C LYS A 86 -11.95 7.81 -4.83
N PRO A 87 -10.70 7.92 -4.34
CA PRO A 87 -10.29 7.17 -3.15
C PRO A 87 -11.01 7.69 -1.91
N ASP A 88 -11.11 6.84 -0.89
CA ASP A 88 -11.73 7.18 0.40
C ASP A 88 -10.95 8.27 1.16
N PHE A 89 -9.67 8.46 0.82
CA PHE A 89 -8.76 9.48 1.37
C PHE A 89 -7.92 10.09 0.24
N PRO A 90 -7.36 11.30 0.39
CA PRO A 90 -6.45 11.89 -0.60
C PRO A 90 -5.24 11.00 -0.87
N GLU A 91 -4.96 10.68 -2.14
CA GLU A 91 -3.79 9.88 -2.55
C GLU A 91 -2.89 10.68 -3.49
N LYS A 92 -1.57 10.63 -3.27
CA LYS A 92 -0.55 11.22 -4.15
C LYS A 92 0.52 10.20 -4.52
N VAL A 93 1.06 10.34 -5.72
CA VAL A 93 2.10 9.45 -6.27
C VAL A 93 3.42 10.21 -6.40
N PHE A 94 4.52 9.58 -5.96
CA PHE A 94 5.86 10.17 -5.90
C PHE A 94 6.90 9.27 -6.58
N GLY A 95 8.00 9.89 -7.02
CA GLY A 95 9.12 9.19 -7.65
C GLY A 95 10.19 8.70 -6.66
N ASP A 96 10.22 9.25 -5.44
CA ASP A 96 11.14 8.84 -4.40
C ASP A 96 10.53 9.03 -2.99
N PRO A 97 11.02 8.30 -1.97
CA PRO A 97 10.47 8.38 -0.62
C PRO A 97 10.69 9.72 0.08
N ALA A 98 11.75 10.46 -0.24
CA ALA A 98 12.03 11.74 0.41
C ALA A 98 10.99 12.79 0.02
N ALA A 99 10.57 12.80 -1.24
CA ALA A 99 9.50 13.66 -1.74
C ALA A 99 8.13 13.35 -1.11
N ALA A 100 7.88 12.10 -0.73
CA ALA A 100 6.63 11.70 -0.08
C ALA A 100 6.53 12.13 1.39
N LEU A 101 7.69 12.39 2.04
CA LEU A 101 7.79 12.77 3.45
C LEU A 101 7.93 14.28 3.68
N ALA A 102 8.19 15.06 2.61
CA ALA A 102 8.39 16.52 2.64
C ALA A 102 7.06 17.29 2.58
#